data_AF-A0A7V8VR54-F1
#
_entry.id   AF-A0A7V8VR54-F1
#
_cell.length_a   1.000
_cell.length_b   1.000
_cell.length_c   1.000
_cell.angle_alpha   90.00
_cell.angle_beta   90.00
_cell.angle_gamma   90.00
#
_symmetry.space_group_name_H-M   'P 1'
#
loop_
_entity.id
_entity.type
_entity.pdbx_description
1 polymer ?
#
loop_
_entity_poly.entity_id
_entity_poly.type
_entity_poly.pdbx_seq_one_letter_code
_entity_poly.pdbx_strand_id
1 'polypeptide(L)'
;LHIIREPRITLLARQQFLSPEHIQWESDSDVPAQATAEFAGRLCFDRETQVLTRSGWRFFHDLDSSEEVLTKNPLSGEAEFQRPLAFHRYPYQGHLYSAEGRDISFAVTPEHRQWGRFQRYTGELKAYCFIRTDQIGTRVFAIDGAADGWSGSFPEAVELAEISYSQRLSNGAGTYGTRTTALAAHAVTGRERISALAKLCAFYAAEGSLSRQKGTGQGIVIYGDHIASVVALCRTLELPHSIWTDPRNGVHRIGIGGGIQWRSFFEEECGHGSPNKRLPPWSLDLPREELQEIWSTLVRTDGHVYENGREVLCTTSEVLAGQCQEILCKLGFKSSVRRQKLSQGTNFPVYVVSRKSPKPVLLNHRVPLRQVWYEGEVFCLTVPNGTLFVRRNGKPHFSGNCYLSFGPEAGLEGGHRTIAGRTTNAAYLENILRTKHGSVLEHAVWTFLFEGISRALTHELVRHRAGMGFSQLSQRYVDESDIAFVLPPELPEEGRAFEVWRQACESTLQAYRELLAAMTEQIGEEGPATMRRKRARQAARAVLPNCAETKIVVTGNARAWRHFTELRGSASADVEIRRLAVAVLRALQQEAPNIFGDMQILPQPDGTEIVETPYSKV
;
A
#
# COMPACT_ATOMS: atom_id res chain seq x y z
N LEU A 1 -5.34 -53.17 -31.58
CA LEU A 1 -5.52 -52.28 -30.41
C LEU A 1 -4.72 -51.00 -30.64
N HIS A 2 -5.25 -49.82 -30.32
CA HIS A 2 -4.47 -48.58 -30.35
C HIS A 2 -3.90 -48.32 -28.94
N ILE A 3 -2.58 -48.34 -28.79
CA ILE A 3 -1.89 -48.22 -27.49
C ILE A 3 -1.12 -46.90 -27.42
N ILE A 4 -1.35 -46.14 -26.35
CA ILE A 4 -0.70 -44.86 -26.06
C ILE A 4 0.27 -45.05 -24.89
N ARG A 5 1.47 -44.47 -24.99
CA ARG A 5 2.57 -44.66 -24.04
C ARG A 5 2.92 -43.41 -23.23
N GLU A 6 2.68 -42.25 -23.83
CA GLU A 6 3.04 -40.95 -23.26
C GLU A 6 1.87 -39.97 -23.46
N PRO A 7 1.55 -39.15 -22.46
CA PRO A 7 0.51 -38.14 -22.59
C PRO A 7 0.98 -37.01 -23.51
N ARG A 8 0.04 -36.47 -24.30
CA ARG A 8 0.27 -35.22 -25.04
C ARG A 8 -0.34 -34.06 -24.27
N ILE A 9 0.47 -33.03 -24.04
CA ILE A 9 0.05 -31.80 -23.34
C ILE A 9 0.12 -30.63 -24.31
N THR A 10 -0.95 -29.86 -24.37
CA THR A 10 -1.01 -28.64 -25.19
C THR A 10 -1.48 -27.47 -24.33
N LEU A 11 -0.67 -26.41 -24.23
CA LEU A 11 -1.11 -25.15 -23.63
C LEU A 11 -2.14 -24.48 -24.55
N LEU A 12 -3.37 -24.31 -24.08
CA LEU A 12 -4.47 -23.72 -24.84
C LEU A 12 -4.62 -22.22 -24.57
N ALA A 13 -4.42 -21.79 -23.32
CA ALA A 13 -4.60 -20.40 -22.93
C ALA A 13 -3.65 -20.01 -21.79
N ARG A 14 -3.21 -18.76 -21.86
CA ARG A 14 -2.44 -18.04 -20.85
C ARG A 14 -2.97 -16.62 -20.78
N GLN A 15 -2.79 -15.97 -19.63
CA GLN A 15 -3.24 -14.58 -19.47
C GLN A 15 -2.43 -13.60 -20.33
N GLN A 16 -3.06 -12.47 -20.64
CA GLN A 16 -2.41 -11.25 -21.07
C GLN A 16 -2.44 -10.25 -19.90
N PHE A 17 -1.35 -9.52 -19.70
CA PHE A 17 -1.31 -8.43 -18.75
C PHE A 17 -1.65 -7.16 -19.51
N LEU A 18 -2.81 -6.60 -19.22
CA LEU A 18 -3.25 -5.33 -19.77
C LEU A 18 -2.92 -4.26 -18.74
N SER A 19 -1.83 -3.53 -18.97
CA SER A 19 -1.46 -2.45 -18.06
C SER A 19 -2.57 -1.39 -18.06
N PRO A 20 -3.15 -1.07 -16.90
CA PRO A 20 -4.16 -0.02 -16.82
C PRO A 20 -3.52 1.34 -17.13
N GLU A 21 -3.97 2.02 -18.19
CA GLU A 21 -3.41 3.29 -18.69
C GLU A 21 -3.36 4.41 -17.62
N HIS A 22 -4.22 4.33 -16.61
CA HIS A 22 -4.32 5.29 -15.52
C HIS A 22 -3.37 4.99 -14.34
N ILE A 23 -2.61 3.90 -14.39
CA ILE A 23 -1.65 3.49 -13.36
C ILE A 23 -0.25 3.52 -13.96
N GLN A 24 0.60 4.43 -13.47
CA GLN A 24 2.01 4.44 -13.83
C GLN A 24 2.74 3.28 -13.12
N TRP A 25 2.83 2.16 -13.82
CA TRP A 25 3.47 0.95 -13.32
C TRP A 25 4.19 0.21 -14.44
N GLU A 26 5.42 -0.22 -14.15
CA GLU A 26 6.24 -1.03 -15.04
C GLU A 26 6.77 -2.24 -14.24
N SER A 27 6.83 -3.40 -14.90
CA SER A 27 7.51 -4.60 -14.43
C SER A 27 8.72 -4.83 -15.31
N ASP A 28 9.81 -5.33 -14.73
CA ASP A 28 10.98 -5.82 -15.48
C ASP A 28 10.75 -7.22 -16.08
N SER A 29 9.60 -7.85 -15.79
CA SER A 29 9.17 -9.09 -16.44
C SER A 29 8.26 -8.79 -17.64
N ASP A 30 8.63 -9.37 -18.79
CA ASP A 30 7.79 -9.42 -20.00
C ASP A 30 6.76 -10.55 -19.95
N VAL A 31 6.78 -11.39 -18.91
CA VAL A 31 5.86 -12.52 -18.73
C VAL A 31 4.56 -12.02 -18.09
N PRO A 32 3.42 -12.05 -18.81
CA PRO A 32 2.15 -11.55 -18.31
C PRO A 32 1.71 -12.12 -16.97
N ALA A 33 1.96 -13.41 -16.75
CA ALA A 33 1.62 -14.10 -15.51
C ALA A 33 2.38 -13.57 -14.30
N GLN A 34 3.66 -13.30 -14.48
CA GLN A 34 4.53 -12.76 -13.46
C GLN A 34 4.19 -11.31 -13.17
N ALA A 35 3.97 -10.51 -14.22
CA ALA A 35 3.49 -9.13 -14.13
C ALA A 35 2.14 -9.04 -13.39
N THR A 36 1.20 -9.92 -13.71
CA THR A 36 -0.12 -9.97 -13.06
C THR A 36 0.00 -10.33 -11.57
N ALA A 37 0.78 -11.37 -11.23
CA ALA A 37 0.98 -11.78 -9.84
C ALA A 37 1.73 -10.69 -9.04
N GLU A 38 2.69 -10.03 -9.67
CA GLU A 38 3.39 -8.87 -9.10
C GLU A 38 2.45 -7.70 -8.86
N PHE A 39 1.55 -7.39 -9.81
CA PHE A 39 0.52 -6.36 -9.69
C PHE A 39 -0.55 -6.71 -8.64
N ALA A 40 -0.96 -7.97 -8.53
CA ALA A 40 -2.00 -8.40 -7.59
C ALA A 40 -1.58 -8.27 -6.12
N GLY A 41 -0.28 -8.35 -5.83
CA GLY A 41 0.24 -8.11 -4.48
C GLY A 41 0.24 -6.63 -4.05
N ARG A 42 -0.43 -5.75 -4.81
CA ARG A 42 -0.33 -4.30 -4.69
C ARG A 42 -1.61 -3.59 -4.21
N LEU A 43 -2.03 -3.80 -2.95
CA LEU A 43 -3.28 -3.22 -2.39
C LEU A 43 -3.13 -2.14 -1.26
N CYS A 44 -4.14 -1.30 -0.92
CA CYS A 44 -3.95 0.12 -0.46
C CYS A 44 -5.01 0.77 0.52
N PHE A 45 -4.90 2.09 0.85
CA PHE A 45 -5.78 2.96 1.70
C PHE A 45 -7.00 3.56 0.97
N ASP A 46 -8.03 4.03 1.68
CA ASP A 46 -9.19 4.74 1.07
C ASP A 46 -8.90 6.19 0.59
N ARG A 47 -9.84 6.77 -0.17
CA ARG A 47 -9.72 8.13 -0.74
C ARG A 47 -9.67 9.25 0.29
N GLU A 48 -10.20 9.03 1.49
CA GLU A 48 -10.32 10.03 2.55
C GLU A 48 -9.08 10.15 3.44
N THR A 49 -8.07 9.30 3.19
CA THR A 49 -6.81 9.32 3.95
C THR A 49 -5.82 10.34 3.36
N GLN A 50 -5.16 11.07 4.25
CA GLN A 50 -4.10 12.03 3.93
C GLN A 50 -2.73 11.51 4.38
N VAL A 51 -1.67 11.92 3.68
CA VAL A 51 -0.27 11.73 4.08
C VAL A 51 0.39 13.08 4.30
N LEU A 52 1.33 13.15 5.25
CA LEU A 52 2.08 14.38 5.50
C LEU A 52 3.24 14.49 4.50
N THR A 53 3.22 15.55 3.69
CA THR A 53 4.29 15.91 2.75
C THR A 53 5.07 17.12 3.25
N ARG A 54 6.18 17.50 2.60
CA ARG A 54 6.87 18.78 2.90
C ARG A 54 6.00 20.01 2.68
N SER A 55 5.01 19.93 1.79
CA SER A 55 4.04 21.01 1.56
C SER A 55 2.84 20.96 2.52
N GLY A 56 2.84 20.03 3.47
CA GLY A 56 1.77 19.82 4.45
C GLY A 56 0.93 18.57 4.14
N TRP A 57 -0.24 18.47 4.77
CA TRP A 57 -1.11 17.33 4.60
C TRP A 57 -1.81 17.35 3.24
N ARG A 58 -1.67 16.27 2.47
CA ARG A 58 -2.35 16.08 1.19
C ARG A 58 -3.14 14.78 1.17
N PHE A 59 -4.27 14.76 0.46
CA PHE A 59 -4.94 13.50 0.18
C PHE A 59 -4.08 12.68 -0.77
N PHE A 60 -4.13 11.35 -0.65
CA PHE A 60 -3.35 10.48 -1.53
C PHE A 60 -3.64 10.72 -3.02
N HIS A 61 -4.87 11.11 -3.36
CA HIS A 61 -5.27 11.39 -4.75
C HIS A 61 -4.76 12.72 -5.32
N ASP A 62 -4.20 13.59 -4.47
CA ASP A 62 -3.66 14.91 -4.84
C ASP A 62 -2.12 14.93 -4.85
N LEU A 63 -1.48 13.77 -4.70
CA LEU A 63 -0.01 13.64 -4.69
C LEU A 63 0.55 13.56 -6.11
N ASP A 64 1.77 14.07 -6.28
CA ASP A 64 2.59 13.92 -7.47
C ASP A 64 3.99 13.35 -7.14
N SER A 65 4.77 13.04 -8.17
CA SER A 65 6.07 12.35 -8.05
C SER A 65 7.21 13.22 -7.48
N SER A 66 6.97 14.50 -7.22
CA SER A 66 7.95 15.41 -6.62
C SER A 66 7.86 15.46 -5.09
N GLU A 67 6.75 15.01 -4.51
CA GLU A 67 6.50 15.10 -3.07
C GLU A 67 7.44 14.19 -2.26
N GLU A 68 7.95 14.70 -1.14
CA GLU A 68 8.55 13.89 -0.08
C GLU A 68 7.55 13.73 1.06
N VAL A 69 7.47 12.54 1.66
CA VAL A 69 6.51 12.23 2.71
C VAL A 69 7.19 11.93 4.04
N LEU A 70 6.54 12.30 5.15
CA LEU A 70 7.05 12.03 6.48
C LEU A 70 6.91 10.55 6.83
N THR A 71 8.01 9.96 7.28
CA THR A 71 8.15 8.56 7.68
C THR A 71 8.78 8.49 9.08
N LYS A 72 8.77 7.32 9.73
CA LYS A 72 9.46 7.05 10.99
C LYS A 72 10.50 5.97 10.75
N ASN A 73 11.78 6.32 10.89
CA ASN A 73 12.87 5.38 10.72
C ASN A 73 12.71 4.21 11.73
N PRO A 74 12.54 2.95 11.26
CA PRO A 74 12.32 1.81 12.13
C PRO A 74 13.49 1.47 13.08
N LEU A 75 14.71 1.97 12.81
CA LEU A 75 15.88 1.77 13.69
C LEU A 75 15.94 2.83 14.79
N SER A 76 15.99 4.11 14.38
CA SER A 76 16.21 5.22 15.31
C SER A 76 14.92 5.66 15.99
N GLY A 77 13.77 5.38 15.38
CA GLY A 77 12.48 5.92 15.78
C GLY A 77 12.28 7.38 15.40
N GLU A 78 13.27 8.03 14.78
CA GLU A 78 13.18 9.43 14.39
C GLU A 78 12.32 9.63 13.13
N ALA A 79 11.68 10.79 13.04
CA ALA A 79 10.98 11.21 11.83
C ALA A 79 11.99 11.60 10.75
N GLU A 80 11.71 11.23 9.51
CA GLU A 80 12.50 11.62 8.34
C GLU A 80 11.60 11.77 7.11
N PHE A 81 11.90 12.74 6.24
CA PHE A 81 11.22 12.85 4.95
C PHE A 81 11.90 11.91 3.95
N GLN A 82 11.10 11.13 3.22
CA GLN A 82 11.58 10.27 2.15
C GLN A 82 10.79 10.53 0.88
N ARG A 83 11.46 10.53 -0.26
CA ARG A 83 10.80 10.51 -1.56
C ARG A 83 10.15 9.14 -1.78
N PRO A 84 8.85 9.06 -2.09
CA PRO A 84 8.21 7.81 -2.46
C PRO A 84 8.88 7.19 -3.69
N LEU A 85 9.10 5.88 -3.64
CA LEU A 85 9.61 5.07 -4.72
C LEU A 85 8.51 4.70 -5.74
N ALA A 86 7.25 4.69 -5.30
CA ALA A 86 6.09 4.42 -6.14
C ALA A 86 4.80 5.00 -5.54
N PHE A 87 3.86 5.36 -6.41
CA PHE A 87 2.52 5.83 -6.08
C PHE A 87 1.51 4.82 -6.64
N HIS A 88 0.63 4.29 -5.78
CA HIS A 88 -0.35 3.26 -6.16
C HIS A 88 -1.75 3.85 -6.10
N ARG A 89 -2.55 3.61 -7.13
CA ARG A 89 -3.95 4.06 -7.27
C ARG A 89 -4.72 3.07 -8.15
N TYR A 90 -5.84 2.51 -7.69
CA TYR A 90 -6.69 1.62 -8.49
C TYR A 90 -8.10 1.49 -7.88
N PRO A 91 -9.12 1.07 -8.65
CA PRO A 91 -10.48 0.83 -8.14
C PRO A 91 -10.54 -0.43 -7.26
N TYR A 92 -11.27 -0.34 -6.15
CA TYR A 92 -11.51 -1.43 -5.20
C TYR A 92 -12.99 -1.56 -4.88
N GLN A 93 -13.49 -2.79 -4.89
CA GLN A 93 -14.84 -3.14 -4.47
C GLN A 93 -14.76 -4.30 -3.48
N GLY A 94 -15.07 -4.03 -2.22
CA GLY A 94 -14.94 -5.03 -1.16
C GLY A 94 -14.95 -4.43 0.24
N HIS A 95 -14.61 -5.25 1.23
CA HIS A 95 -14.54 -4.79 2.62
C HIS A 95 -13.16 -4.25 2.97
N LEU A 96 -13.11 -2.98 3.39
CA LEU A 96 -11.95 -2.42 4.08
C LEU A 96 -12.00 -2.80 5.57
N TYR A 97 -10.83 -2.94 6.19
CA TYR A 97 -10.68 -2.92 7.64
C TYR A 97 -10.52 -1.48 8.12
N SER A 98 -11.37 -1.07 9.05
CA SER A 98 -11.37 0.25 9.64
C SER A 98 -11.23 0.18 11.17
N ALA A 99 -10.43 1.09 11.72
CA ALA A 99 -10.41 1.38 13.14
C ALA A 99 -10.79 2.84 13.35
N GLU A 100 -11.77 3.10 14.21
CA GLU A 100 -12.18 4.45 14.59
C GLU A 100 -12.13 4.58 16.12
N GLY A 101 -11.17 5.36 16.61
CA GLY A 101 -10.92 5.57 18.02
C GLY A 101 -10.76 7.05 18.37
N ARG A 102 -10.45 7.37 19.63
CA ARG A 102 -10.24 8.75 20.07
C ARG A 102 -9.06 9.42 19.36
N ASP A 103 -7.96 8.68 19.23
CA ASP A 103 -6.66 9.17 18.75
C ASP A 103 -6.17 8.44 17.48
N ILE A 104 -7.01 7.60 16.85
CA ILE A 104 -6.67 6.91 15.60
C ILE A 104 -7.92 6.81 14.71
N SER A 105 -7.73 6.92 13.40
CA SER A 105 -8.73 6.63 12.39
C SER A 105 -8.02 6.14 11.14
N PHE A 106 -8.46 5.03 10.56
CA PHE A 106 -8.04 4.57 9.24
C PHE A 106 -9.10 3.66 8.62
N ALA A 107 -9.04 3.49 7.30
CA ALA A 107 -9.71 2.45 6.56
C ALA A 107 -8.79 1.97 5.43
N VAL A 108 -8.49 0.66 5.42
CA VAL A 108 -7.49 0.06 4.55
C VAL A 108 -7.94 -1.30 4.04
N THR A 109 -7.40 -1.75 2.92
CA THR A 109 -7.65 -3.12 2.44
C THR A 109 -7.17 -4.17 3.44
N PRO A 110 -7.75 -5.39 3.46
CA PRO A 110 -7.33 -6.48 4.37
C PRO A 110 -5.83 -6.76 4.39
N GLU A 111 -5.21 -6.66 3.21
CA GLU A 111 -3.79 -6.92 2.95
C GLU A 111 -2.85 -5.79 3.38
N HIS A 112 -3.39 -4.61 3.67
CA HIS A 112 -2.60 -3.44 4.07
C HIS A 112 -1.77 -3.74 5.31
N ARG A 113 -0.48 -3.42 5.30
CA ARG A 113 0.41 -3.71 6.43
C ARG A 113 0.41 -2.57 7.44
N GLN A 114 0.20 -2.88 8.71
CA GLN A 114 0.39 -1.95 9.81
C GLN A 114 1.79 -2.10 10.39
N TRP A 115 2.42 -0.97 10.71
CA TRP A 115 3.63 -0.91 11.51
C TRP A 115 3.25 -0.72 12.98
N GLY A 116 3.71 -1.61 13.85
CA GLY A 116 3.35 -1.53 15.27
C GLY A 116 3.83 -2.73 16.08
N ARG A 117 3.25 -2.93 17.27
CA ARG A 117 3.71 -3.91 18.27
C ARG A 117 2.54 -4.67 18.87
N PHE A 118 2.63 -6.00 18.95
CA PHE A 118 1.66 -6.76 19.73
C PHE A 118 1.90 -6.58 21.23
N GLN A 119 0.83 -6.42 22.00
CA GLN A 119 0.89 -6.41 23.46
C GLN A 119 0.70 -7.84 24.00
N ARG A 120 1.56 -8.25 24.92
CA ARG A 120 1.40 -9.50 25.70
C ARG A 120 0.27 -9.33 26.72
N TYR A 121 -0.25 -10.44 27.23
CA TYR A 121 -1.25 -10.42 28.32
C TYR A 121 -0.72 -9.70 29.58
N THR A 122 0.60 -9.68 29.79
CA THR A 122 1.29 -8.96 30.87
C THR A 122 1.29 -7.44 30.70
N GLY A 123 0.86 -6.92 29.54
CA GLY A 123 0.91 -5.50 29.20
C GLY A 123 2.19 -5.06 28.48
N GLU A 124 3.21 -5.93 28.41
CA GLU A 124 4.48 -5.67 27.73
C GLU A 124 4.31 -5.63 26.19
N LEU A 125 4.93 -4.67 25.52
CA LEU A 125 4.95 -4.57 24.06
C LEU A 125 6.07 -5.42 23.46
N LYS A 126 5.74 -6.28 22.50
CA LYS A 126 6.72 -7.05 21.71
C LYS A 126 7.57 -6.14 20.82
N ALA A 127 8.54 -6.73 20.10
CA ALA A 127 9.27 -6.03 19.06
C ALA A 127 8.32 -5.46 17.98
N TYR A 128 8.74 -4.38 17.33
CA TYR A 128 8.02 -3.86 16.19
C TYR A 128 7.96 -4.87 15.05
N CYS A 129 6.84 -4.89 14.36
CA CYS A 129 6.66 -5.68 13.16
C CYS A 129 5.73 -4.99 12.17
N PHE A 130 5.86 -5.41 10.92
CA PHE A 130 4.87 -5.18 9.90
C PHE A 130 3.94 -6.39 9.83
N ILE A 131 2.63 -6.18 9.94
CA ILE A 131 1.63 -7.24 9.86
C ILE A 131 0.45 -6.82 9.00
N ARG A 132 -0.14 -7.74 8.24
CA ARG A 132 -1.39 -7.46 7.52
C ARG A 132 -2.50 -7.06 8.49
N THR A 133 -3.35 -6.15 8.06
CA THR A 133 -4.41 -5.61 8.91
C THR A 133 -5.38 -6.71 9.34
N ASP A 134 -5.73 -7.63 8.45
CA ASP A 134 -6.60 -8.78 8.77
C ASP A 134 -5.98 -9.80 9.73
N GLN A 135 -4.65 -9.91 9.75
CA GLN A 135 -3.90 -10.80 10.65
C GLN A 135 -3.73 -10.25 12.08
N ILE A 136 -4.08 -8.98 12.33
CA ILE A 136 -4.12 -8.43 13.70
C ILE A 136 -5.15 -9.19 14.55
N GLY A 137 -6.28 -9.56 13.93
CA GLY A 137 -7.36 -10.29 14.57
C GLY A 137 -7.93 -9.58 15.79
N THR A 138 -8.15 -10.32 16.88
CA THR A 138 -8.67 -9.80 18.16
C THR A 138 -7.57 -9.41 19.15
N ARG A 139 -6.30 -9.49 18.74
CA ARG A 139 -5.15 -9.23 19.61
C ARG A 139 -4.96 -7.74 19.84
N VAL A 140 -4.41 -7.39 21.00
CA VAL A 140 -4.07 -5.99 21.27
C VAL A 140 -2.82 -5.60 20.49
N PHE A 141 -2.95 -4.57 19.65
CA PHE A 141 -1.89 -4.08 18.77
C PHE A 141 -1.67 -2.57 18.98
N ALA A 142 -0.43 -2.19 19.27
CA ALA A 142 -0.02 -0.83 19.52
C ALA A 142 0.52 -0.18 18.24
N ILE A 143 0.01 1.01 17.93
CA ILE A 143 0.41 1.83 16.77
C ILE A 143 0.88 3.19 17.28
N ASP A 144 1.99 3.67 16.75
CA ASP A 144 2.56 4.96 17.14
C ASP A 144 1.83 6.11 16.46
N GLY A 145 1.47 7.13 17.24
CA GLY A 145 0.87 8.36 16.72
C GLY A 145 1.86 9.51 16.52
N ALA A 146 3.14 9.29 16.82
CA ALA A 146 4.24 10.26 16.72
C ALA A 146 5.59 9.55 16.63
N ALA A 147 6.63 10.28 16.20
CA ALA A 147 7.99 9.77 16.14
C ALA A 147 8.65 9.82 17.53
N ASP A 148 9.83 9.24 17.67
CA ASP A 148 10.58 9.29 18.94
C ASP A 148 11.48 10.54 18.99
N GLY A 149 11.73 11.15 17.82
CA GLY A 149 12.46 12.40 17.69
C GLY A 149 12.54 12.94 16.26
N TRP A 150 13.32 13.99 16.10
CA TRP A 150 13.63 14.72 14.88
C TRP A 150 15.01 15.36 15.10
N SER A 151 15.95 15.16 14.18
CA SER A 151 17.30 15.75 14.30
C SER A 151 17.27 17.24 13.96
N GLY A 152 16.68 17.56 12.81
CA GLY A 152 16.54 18.93 12.30
C GLY A 152 17.86 19.59 11.92
N SER A 153 17.76 20.75 11.26
CA SER A 153 18.91 21.54 10.85
C SER A 153 18.56 23.03 10.78
N PHE A 154 19.59 23.88 10.86
CA PHE A 154 19.44 25.30 10.57
C PHE A 154 19.75 25.53 9.08
N PRO A 155 18.98 26.37 8.36
CA PRO A 155 19.41 26.86 7.06
C PRO A 155 20.68 27.72 7.22
N GLU A 156 21.50 27.80 6.17
CA GLU A 156 22.68 28.67 6.16
C GLU A 156 22.27 30.15 6.25
N ALA A 157 21.20 30.50 5.54
CA ALA A 157 20.61 31.82 5.49
C ALA A 157 19.09 31.73 5.26
N VAL A 158 18.35 32.73 5.74
CA VAL A 158 16.95 32.97 5.33
C VAL A 158 16.94 34.23 4.48
N GLU A 159 16.64 34.06 3.19
CA GLU A 159 16.67 35.11 2.19
C GLU A 159 15.36 35.93 2.19
N LEU A 160 15.50 37.24 2.10
CA LEU A 160 14.44 38.19 1.81
C LEU A 160 14.67 38.72 0.40
N ALA A 161 13.71 38.50 -0.49
CA ALA A 161 13.82 38.82 -1.90
C ALA A 161 14.08 40.32 -2.16
N GLU A 162 14.69 40.60 -3.32
CA GLU A 162 14.78 41.96 -3.84
C GLU A 162 13.37 42.50 -4.13
N ILE A 163 13.08 43.73 -3.71
CA ILE A 163 11.78 44.36 -3.96
C ILE A 163 11.94 45.70 -4.64
N SER A 164 11.29 45.84 -5.79
CA SER A 164 11.07 47.13 -6.45
C SER A 164 9.67 47.64 -6.16
N TYR A 165 9.55 48.83 -5.57
CA TYR A 165 8.27 49.47 -5.31
C TYR A 165 8.25 50.93 -5.74
N SER A 166 7.07 51.40 -6.11
CA SER A 166 6.84 52.77 -6.57
C SER A 166 6.02 53.56 -5.56
N GLN A 167 6.55 54.67 -5.09
CA GLN A 167 5.88 55.59 -4.18
C GLN A 167 5.47 56.87 -4.92
N ARG A 168 4.20 57.27 -4.77
CA ARG A 168 3.74 58.58 -5.24
C ARG A 168 4.31 59.68 -4.34
N LEU A 169 4.90 60.70 -4.96
CA LEU A 169 5.37 61.89 -4.27
C LEU A 169 4.25 62.94 -4.27
N SER A 170 3.80 63.33 -3.08
CA SER A 170 2.81 64.41 -2.91
C SER A 170 3.30 65.39 -1.85
N ASN A 171 3.15 66.68 -2.13
CA ASN A 171 3.30 67.74 -1.14
C ASN A 171 1.96 68.48 -0.96
N GLY A 172 1.94 69.53 -0.11
CA GLY A 172 0.73 70.32 0.17
C GLY A 172 0.10 71.03 -1.05
N ALA A 173 0.73 71.01 -2.23
CA ALA A 173 0.26 71.65 -3.46
C ALA A 173 -0.23 70.66 -4.55
N GLY A 174 -0.16 69.35 -4.32
CA GLY A 174 -0.61 68.32 -5.28
C GLY A 174 0.35 67.13 -5.43
N THR A 175 0.02 66.20 -6.34
CA THR A 175 0.82 65.00 -6.62
C THR A 175 1.80 65.27 -7.77
N TYR A 176 3.11 65.11 -7.53
CA TYR A 176 4.16 65.36 -8.52
C TYR A 176 5.09 64.14 -8.62
N GLY A 177 4.71 63.17 -9.44
CA GLY A 177 5.60 62.08 -9.86
C GLY A 177 5.57 60.81 -9.01
N THR A 178 6.28 59.80 -9.51
CA THR A 178 6.41 58.46 -8.90
C THR A 178 7.90 58.17 -8.73
N ARG A 179 8.34 57.86 -7.50
CA ARG A 179 9.69 57.40 -7.21
C ARG A 179 9.69 55.88 -7.14
N THR A 180 10.45 55.22 -8.01
CA THR A 180 10.71 53.78 -7.90
C THR A 180 11.96 53.57 -7.06
N THR A 181 11.90 52.65 -6.10
CA THR A 181 13.03 52.27 -5.23
C THR A 181 13.17 50.76 -5.26
N ALA A 182 14.38 50.29 -5.56
CA ALA A 182 14.76 48.88 -5.47
C ALA A 182 15.52 48.65 -4.16
N LEU A 183 15.07 47.70 -3.36
CA LEU A 183 15.75 47.22 -2.15
C LEU A 183 16.43 45.91 -2.50
N ALA A 184 17.76 45.87 -2.38
CA ALA A 184 18.56 44.66 -2.61
C ALA A 184 18.13 43.51 -1.68
N ALA A 185 18.37 42.28 -2.12
CA ALA A 185 18.13 41.10 -1.30
C ALA A 185 18.91 41.18 0.03
N HIS A 186 18.29 40.69 1.10
CA HIS A 186 18.86 40.66 2.44
C HIS A 186 18.76 39.26 3.03
N ALA A 187 19.80 38.80 3.70
CA ALA A 187 19.86 37.47 4.28
C ALA A 187 19.99 37.53 5.82
N VAL A 188 19.14 36.79 6.52
CA VAL A 188 19.31 36.53 7.95
C VAL A 188 20.19 35.31 8.14
N THR A 189 21.36 35.52 8.71
CA THR A 189 22.36 34.47 8.96
C THR A 189 22.63 34.30 10.45
N GLY A 190 23.13 33.11 10.82
CA GLY A 190 23.47 32.78 12.19
C GLY A 190 22.31 32.16 12.98
N ARG A 191 22.62 31.11 13.75
CA ARG A 191 21.61 30.28 14.44
C ARG A 191 20.71 31.09 15.37
N GLU A 192 21.28 32.01 16.15
CA GLU A 192 20.54 32.85 17.09
C GLU A 192 19.51 33.73 16.37
N ARG A 193 19.90 34.38 15.27
CA ARG A 193 19.02 35.27 14.50
C ARG A 193 17.96 34.47 13.75
N ILE A 194 18.29 33.31 13.20
CA ILE A 194 17.33 32.43 12.53
C ILE A 194 16.30 31.88 13.54
N SER A 195 16.74 31.47 14.73
CA SER A 195 15.85 31.09 15.84
C SER A 195 14.92 32.25 16.23
N ALA A 196 15.47 33.47 16.37
CA ALA A 196 14.69 34.64 16.70
C ALA A 196 13.65 34.97 15.61
N LEU A 197 14.01 34.82 14.34
CA LEU A 197 13.09 34.98 13.21
C LEU A 197 11.97 33.94 13.24
N ALA A 198 12.28 32.66 13.47
CA ALA A 198 11.28 31.60 13.54
C ALA A 198 10.26 31.84 14.66
N LYS A 199 10.73 32.26 15.84
CA LYS A 199 9.86 32.64 16.98
C LYS A 199 9.02 33.87 16.65
N LEU A 200 9.58 34.85 15.96
CA LEU A 200 8.84 36.03 15.52
C LEU A 200 7.75 35.67 14.48
N CYS A 201 8.03 34.74 13.57
CA CYS A 201 7.04 34.15 12.66
C CYS A 201 5.93 33.43 13.41
N ALA A 202 6.23 32.71 14.49
CA ALA A 202 5.23 32.06 15.34
C ALA A 202 4.29 33.08 16.03
N PHE A 203 4.85 34.16 16.60
CA PHE A 203 4.04 35.26 17.12
C PHE A 203 3.19 35.91 16.02
N TYR A 204 3.75 36.12 14.83
CA TYR A 204 2.98 36.68 13.71
C TYR A 204 1.86 35.73 13.23
N ALA A 205 2.11 34.42 13.23
CA ALA A 205 1.14 33.40 12.80
C ALA A 205 -0.07 33.35 13.74
N ALA A 206 0.14 33.54 15.05
CA ALA A 206 -0.93 33.60 16.04
C ALA A 206 -1.58 35.00 16.13
N GLU A 207 -0.81 36.02 16.52
CA GLU A 207 -1.32 37.34 16.90
C GLU A 207 -0.86 38.46 15.95
N GLY A 208 -0.35 38.13 14.77
CA GLY A 208 0.20 39.11 13.84
C GLY A 208 -0.81 39.64 12.82
N SER A 209 -0.61 40.88 12.38
CA SER A 209 -1.24 41.43 11.17
C SER A 209 -0.27 42.31 10.39
N LEU A 210 -0.50 42.44 9.09
CA LEU A 210 0.25 43.41 8.28
C LEU A 210 -0.22 44.83 8.63
N SER A 211 0.73 45.76 8.78
CA SER A 211 0.44 47.17 9.05
C SER A 211 -0.41 47.79 7.92
N ARG A 212 -1.39 48.64 8.26
CA ARG A 212 -2.32 49.26 7.29
C ARG A 212 -2.01 50.74 6.97
N GLN A 213 -0.93 51.32 7.50
CA GLN A 213 -0.67 52.75 7.31
C GLN A 213 -0.18 53.09 5.89
N LYS A 214 -0.82 54.09 5.27
CA LYS A 214 -0.35 54.73 4.02
C LYS A 214 0.86 55.62 4.34
N GLY A 215 2.00 55.39 3.67
CA GLY A 215 3.05 56.40 3.52
C GLY A 215 4.43 56.09 4.09
N THR A 216 4.56 55.39 5.22
CA THR A 216 5.90 55.09 5.83
C THR A 216 5.92 53.84 6.75
N GLY A 217 4.77 53.24 7.07
CA GLY A 217 4.65 52.16 8.06
C GLY A 217 4.59 50.73 7.47
N GLN A 218 5.52 50.38 6.59
CA GLN A 218 5.60 49.03 6.03
C GLN A 218 6.28 48.09 7.03
N GLY A 219 5.52 47.10 7.53
CA GLY A 219 5.96 46.15 8.56
C GLY A 219 4.79 45.32 9.09
N ILE A 220 4.95 44.75 10.27
CA ILE A 220 3.93 43.92 10.94
C ILE A 220 3.55 44.52 12.30
N VAL A 221 2.38 44.12 12.81
CA VAL A 221 1.93 44.46 14.16
C VAL A 221 1.55 43.17 14.85
N ILE A 222 2.12 42.92 16.03
CA ILE A 222 1.73 41.82 16.93
C ILE A 222 0.86 42.41 18.03
N TYR A 223 -0.29 41.79 18.27
CA TYR A 223 -1.21 42.14 19.36
C TYR A 223 -0.87 41.35 20.61
N GLY A 224 -1.21 41.87 21.80
CA GLY A 224 -1.13 41.12 23.05
C GLY A 224 0.01 41.55 23.97
N ASP A 225 0.11 40.85 25.11
CA ASP A 225 0.88 41.30 26.27
C ASP A 225 2.32 40.73 26.30
N HIS A 226 2.73 40.05 25.24
CA HIS A 226 4.05 39.42 25.11
C HIS A 226 5.18 40.40 24.75
N ILE A 227 5.09 41.64 25.24
CA ILE A 227 5.97 42.77 24.89
C ILE A 227 7.45 42.42 25.08
N ALA A 228 7.82 41.94 26.27
CA ALA A 228 9.21 41.64 26.58
C ALA A 228 9.82 40.59 25.63
N SER A 229 9.05 39.53 25.32
CA SER A 229 9.49 38.46 24.42
C SER A 229 9.68 38.98 22.99
N VAL A 230 8.68 39.69 22.45
CA VAL A 230 8.74 40.20 21.07
C VAL A 230 9.84 41.26 20.91
N VAL A 231 10.02 42.15 21.90
CA VAL A 231 11.09 43.16 21.90
C VAL A 231 12.47 42.52 21.92
N ALA A 232 12.67 41.44 22.69
CA ALA A 232 13.94 40.72 22.69
C ALA A 232 14.26 40.15 21.31
N LEU A 233 13.27 39.54 20.64
CA LEU A 233 13.43 39.04 19.26
C LEU A 233 13.76 40.17 18.28
N CYS A 234 13.10 41.32 18.39
CA CYS A 234 13.38 42.49 17.55
C CYS A 234 14.81 43.00 17.75
N ARG A 235 15.34 42.98 18.98
CA ARG A 235 16.73 43.38 19.26
C ARG A 235 17.73 42.42 18.63
N THR A 236 17.52 41.10 18.75
CA THR A 236 18.36 40.09 18.09
C THR A 236 18.33 40.19 16.57
N LEU A 237 17.19 40.58 15.99
CA LEU A 237 17.04 40.78 14.54
C LEU A 237 17.45 42.18 14.07
N GLU A 238 17.76 43.09 14.98
CA GLU A 238 18.02 44.52 14.71
C GLU A 238 16.84 45.23 14.02
N LEU A 239 15.61 44.82 14.34
CA LEU A 239 14.39 45.39 13.79
C LEU A 239 13.90 46.59 14.62
N PRO A 240 13.58 47.72 13.97
CA PRO A 240 12.97 48.86 14.65
C PRO A 240 11.58 48.45 15.15
N HIS A 241 11.26 48.85 16.38
CA HIS A 241 9.97 48.52 17.00
C HIS A 241 9.41 49.69 17.78
N SER A 242 8.08 49.71 17.89
CA SER A 242 7.33 50.70 18.67
C SER A 242 6.21 50.00 19.42
N ILE A 243 5.87 50.52 20.60
CA ILE A 243 4.85 49.94 21.48
C ILE A 243 3.81 51.01 21.75
N TRP A 244 2.54 50.68 21.57
CA TRP A 244 1.43 51.54 21.96
C TRP A 244 0.24 50.70 22.43
N THR A 245 -0.63 51.33 23.22
CA THR A 245 -1.90 50.73 23.64
C THR A 245 -3.02 51.29 22.77
N ASP A 246 -3.89 50.44 22.24
CA ASP A 246 -5.06 50.92 21.51
C ASP A 246 -6.08 51.54 22.50
N PRO A 247 -6.40 52.83 22.36
CA PRO A 247 -7.28 53.51 23.31
C PRO A 247 -8.72 52.97 23.30
N ARG A 248 -9.12 52.19 22.29
CA ARG A 248 -10.50 51.68 22.15
C ARG A 248 -10.73 50.39 22.93
N ASN A 249 -9.71 49.55 23.08
CA ASN A 249 -9.86 48.22 23.69
C ASN A 249 -8.77 47.90 24.72
N GLY A 250 -7.81 48.80 24.96
CA GLY A 250 -6.75 48.62 25.94
C GLY A 250 -5.68 47.59 25.55
N VAL A 251 -5.75 47.00 24.36
CA VAL A 251 -4.82 45.94 23.92
C VAL A 251 -3.49 46.55 23.50
N HIS A 252 -2.39 45.99 24.01
CA HIS A 252 -1.05 46.35 23.60
C HIS A 252 -0.76 45.93 22.16
N ARG A 253 -0.03 46.78 21.44
CA ARG A 253 0.37 46.58 20.05
C ARG A 253 1.85 46.86 19.91
N ILE A 254 2.54 45.94 19.26
CA ILE A 254 3.97 45.99 19.00
C ILE A 254 4.14 46.11 17.49
N GLY A 255 4.42 47.32 17.02
CA GLY A 255 4.68 47.59 15.61
C GLY A 255 6.14 47.34 15.32
N ILE A 256 6.40 46.42 14.40
CA ILE A 256 7.73 46.01 13.98
C ILE A 256 7.93 46.54 12.56
N GLY A 257 8.89 47.45 12.43
CA GLY A 257 9.31 48.03 11.17
C GLY A 257 10.33 47.15 10.44
N GLY A 258 10.97 47.72 9.43
CA GLY A 258 11.82 46.98 8.48
C GLY A 258 11.45 47.25 7.02
N GLY A 259 10.37 47.99 6.76
CA GLY A 259 10.00 48.42 5.41
C GLY A 259 9.23 47.36 4.61
N ILE A 260 9.05 47.62 3.31
CA ILE A 260 8.29 46.74 2.41
C ILE A 260 8.88 45.33 2.34
N GLN A 261 10.20 45.20 2.47
CA GLN A 261 10.89 43.91 2.35
C GLN A 261 10.47 42.93 3.45
N TRP A 262 10.53 43.36 4.71
CA TRP A 262 10.07 42.56 5.84
C TRP A 262 8.56 42.32 5.82
N ARG A 263 7.76 43.32 5.44
CA ARG A 263 6.32 43.14 5.26
C ARG A 263 6.02 42.03 4.24
N SER A 264 6.68 42.08 3.09
CA SER A 264 6.47 41.13 1.99
C SER A 264 6.93 39.73 2.40
N PHE A 265 8.06 39.62 3.11
CA PHE A 265 8.49 38.36 3.71
C PHE A 265 7.40 37.73 4.60
N PHE A 266 6.81 38.47 5.56
CA PHE A 266 5.74 37.92 6.41
C PHE A 266 4.45 37.62 5.63
N GLU A 267 4.14 38.39 4.58
CA GLU A 267 3.00 38.15 3.71
C GLU A 267 3.18 36.86 2.87
N GLU A 268 4.37 36.66 2.32
CA GLU A 268 4.75 35.54 1.44
C GLU A 268 5.07 34.25 2.20
N GLU A 269 5.76 34.33 3.34
CA GLU A 269 6.16 33.14 4.11
C GLU A 269 5.10 32.76 5.13
N CYS A 270 4.47 33.73 5.78
CA CYS A 270 3.55 33.49 6.90
C CYS A 270 2.08 33.78 6.57
N GLY A 271 1.77 34.38 5.42
CA GLY A 271 0.41 34.64 4.95
C GLY A 271 -0.28 35.87 5.55
N HIS A 272 -1.28 36.39 4.83
CA HIS A 272 -2.12 37.50 5.27
C HIS A 272 -3.56 37.07 5.60
N GLY A 273 -4.08 37.54 6.73
CA GLY A 273 -5.41 37.20 7.25
C GLY A 273 -5.42 35.86 7.99
N SER A 274 -6.27 35.74 9.00
CA SER A 274 -6.28 34.60 9.93
C SER A 274 -6.45 33.22 9.27
N PRO A 275 -7.19 33.04 8.15
CA PRO A 275 -7.30 31.72 7.51
C PRO A 275 -6.07 31.30 6.71
N ASN A 276 -5.22 32.25 6.31
CA ASN A 276 -4.03 31.98 5.46
C ASN A 276 -2.72 31.94 6.27
N LYS A 277 -2.80 32.14 7.60
CA LYS A 277 -1.64 32.13 8.47
C LYS A 277 -0.93 30.79 8.42
N ARG A 278 0.39 30.81 8.37
CA ARG A 278 1.23 29.62 8.36
C ARG A 278 2.60 29.96 8.95
N LEU A 279 3.37 28.93 9.27
CA LEU A 279 4.79 29.05 9.55
C LEU A 279 5.58 28.91 8.24
N PRO A 280 6.74 29.58 8.10
CA PRO A 280 7.65 29.35 6.98
C PRO A 280 8.11 27.88 6.94
N PRO A 281 8.19 27.23 5.77
CA PRO A 281 8.57 25.82 5.68
C PRO A 281 9.92 25.49 6.34
N TRP A 282 10.94 26.34 6.15
CA TRP A 282 12.26 26.16 6.75
C TRP A 282 12.24 26.12 8.28
N SER A 283 11.25 26.77 8.91
CA SER A 283 11.12 26.79 10.38
C SER A 283 10.65 25.46 10.96
N LEU A 284 9.98 24.62 10.15
CA LEU A 284 9.53 23.29 10.55
C LEU A 284 10.67 22.26 10.57
N ASP A 285 11.78 22.56 9.89
CA ASP A 285 12.95 21.68 9.83
C ASP A 285 13.99 22.00 10.91
N LEU A 286 13.77 23.04 11.73
CA LEU A 286 14.65 23.38 12.85
C LEU A 286 14.76 22.23 13.88
N PRO A 287 15.85 22.20 14.68
CA PRO A 287 16.01 21.24 15.77
C PRO A 287 14.87 21.27 16.78
N ARG A 288 14.69 20.17 17.52
CA ARG A 288 13.55 19.96 18.44
C ARG A 288 13.41 21.08 19.47
N GLU A 289 14.51 21.62 19.97
CA GLU A 289 14.51 22.70 20.94
C GLU A 289 13.80 23.94 20.37
N GLU A 290 14.04 24.28 19.10
CA GLU A 290 13.39 25.40 18.44
C GLU A 290 11.92 25.10 18.12
N LEU A 291 11.61 23.88 17.67
CA LEU A 291 10.22 23.45 17.45
C LEU A 291 9.39 23.47 18.75
N GLN A 292 10.01 23.13 19.88
CA GLN A 292 9.39 23.21 21.20
C GLN A 292 9.10 24.65 21.60
N GLU A 293 10.00 25.59 21.31
CA GLU A 293 9.76 27.02 21.54
C GLU A 293 8.67 27.59 20.63
N ILE A 294 8.64 27.17 19.35
CA ILE A 294 7.57 27.55 18.41
C ILE A 294 6.22 27.04 18.93
N TRP A 295 6.11 25.77 19.30
CA TRP A 295 4.89 25.20 19.86
C TRP A 295 4.45 25.92 21.15
N SER A 296 5.39 26.15 22.06
CA SER A 296 5.13 26.87 23.32
C SER A 296 4.62 28.29 23.07
N THR A 297 5.19 28.98 22.07
CA THR A 297 4.74 30.32 21.66
C THR A 297 3.31 30.29 21.16
N LEU A 298 2.99 29.40 20.20
CA LEU A 298 1.64 29.26 19.65
C LEU A 298 0.60 28.93 20.74
N VAL A 299 0.94 28.06 21.69
CA VAL A 299 0.02 27.69 22.78
C VAL A 299 -0.18 28.83 23.78
N ARG A 300 0.85 29.63 24.06
CA ARG A 300 0.75 30.76 24.99
C ARG A 300 -0.07 31.93 24.46
N THR A 301 -0.12 32.09 23.13
CA THR A 301 -0.84 33.17 22.47
C THR A 301 -2.28 32.76 22.14
N ASP A 302 -2.45 31.77 21.25
CA ASP A 302 -3.75 31.34 20.69
C ASP A 302 -4.24 30.00 21.25
N GLY A 303 -3.56 29.49 22.28
CA GLY A 303 -3.84 28.19 22.89
C GLY A 303 -4.31 28.26 24.33
N HIS A 304 -4.40 27.07 24.92
CA HIS A 304 -4.76 26.89 26.31
C HIS A 304 -4.08 25.65 26.89
N VAL A 305 -3.56 25.79 28.11
CA VAL A 305 -3.00 24.69 28.90
C VAL A 305 -4.01 24.33 29.98
N TYR A 306 -4.57 23.13 29.91
CA TYR A 306 -5.46 22.61 30.94
C TYR A 306 -4.66 22.17 32.18
N GLU A 307 -5.32 22.15 33.34
CA GLU A 307 -4.71 21.72 34.62
C GLU A 307 -4.05 20.34 34.57
N ASN A 308 -4.54 19.45 33.71
CA ASN A 308 -3.98 18.10 33.51
C ASN A 308 -2.76 18.07 32.55
N GLY A 309 -2.20 19.23 32.19
CA GLY A 309 -1.05 19.37 31.28
C GLY A 309 -1.39 19.18 29.80
N ARG A 310 -2.67 19.01 29.45
CA ARG A 310 -3.09 18.97 28.04
C ARG A 310 -2.99 20.36 27.44
N GLU A 311 -2.38 20.45 26.28
CA GLU A 311 -2.24 21.70 25.52
C GLU A 311 -3.14 21.64 24.28
N VAL A 312 -3.81 22.76 24.00
CA VAL A 312 -4.58 22.94 22.77
C VAL A 312 -4.22 24.25 22.11
N LEU A 313 -4.28 24.28 20.79
CA LEU A 313 -4.19 25.48 19.97
C LEU A 313 -5.49 25.63 19.18
N CYS A 314 -6.02 26.84 19.09
CA CYS A 314 -7.13 27.16 18.21
C CYS A 314 -6.64 28.04 17.06
N THR A 315 -6.97 27.70 15.82
CA THR A 315 -6.64 28.54 14.66
C THR A 315 -7.73 28.44 13.59
N THR A 316 -7.90 29.49 12.80
CA THR A 316 -8.75 29.46 11.60
C THR A 316 -8.01 28.96 10.36
N SER A 317 -6.69 28.80 10.45
CA SER A 317 -5.87 28.30 9.35
C SER A 317 -5.72 26.78 9.42
N GLU A 318 -6.19 26.10 8.37
CA GLU A 318 -6.01 24.65 8.23
C GLU A 318 -4.54 24.27 8.02
N VAL A 319 -3.79 25.11 7.30
CA VAL A 319 -2.35 24.89 7.04
C VAL A 319 -1.59 24.93 8.36
N LEU A 320 -1.77 25.97 9.16
CA LEU A 320 -1.14 26.10 10.47
C LEU A 320 -1.55 24.96 11.41
N ALA A 321 -2.83 24.56 11.39
CA ALA A 321 -3.29 23.41 12.17
C ALA A 321 -2.57 22.11 11.76
N GLY A 322 -2.32 21.92 10.47
CA GLY A 322 -1.53 20.82 9.92
C GLY A 322 -0.06 20.86 10.32
N GLN A 323 0.58 22.03 10.20
CA GLN A 323 1.97 22.27 10.61
C GLN A 323 2.17 22.02 12.11
N CYS A 324 1.16 22.32 12.93
CA CYS A 324 1.19 21.97 14.35
C CYS A 324 1.16 20.45 14.60
N GLN A 325 0.48 19.66 13.76
CA GLN A 325 0.55 18.19 13.87
C GLN A 325 1.93 17.66 13.49
N GLU A 326 2.59 18.27 12.50
CA GLU A 326 3.97 17.95 12.13
C GLU A 326 4.93 18.25 13.28
N ILE A 327 4.87 19.46 13.85
CA ILE A 327 5.68 19.85 15.01
C ILE A 327 5.47 18.87 16.16
N LEU A 328 4.22 18.57 16.51
CA LEU A 328 3.92 17.63 17.59
C LEU A 328 4.46 16.21 17.30
N CYS A 329 4.38 15.74 16.05
CA CYS A 329 4.96 14.46 15.65
C CYS A 329 6.48 14.44 15.84
N LYS A 330 7.18 15.47 15.36
CA LYS A 330 8.64 15.67 15.50
C LYS A 330 9.08 15.80 16.97
N LEU A 331 8.22 16.38 17.83
CA LEU A 331 8.44 16.48 19.27
C LEU A 331 8.12 15.18 20.04
N GLY A 332 7.48 14.20 19.39
CA GLY A 332 7.11 12.92 19.97
C GLY A 332 5.77 12.88 20.68
N PHE A 333 4.88 13.82 20.39
CA PHE A 333 3.52 13.86 20.92
C PHE A 333 2.50 13.50 19.85
N LYS A 334 1.62 12.55 20.18
CA LYS A 334 0.42 12.32 19.37
C LYS A 334 -0.40 13.61 19.30
N SER A 335 -1.13 13.79 18.20
CA SER A 335 -1.98 14.96 18.00
C SER A 335 -3.36 14.58 17.51
N SER A 336 -4.29 15.53 17.54
CA SER A 336 -5.57 15.43 16.83
C SER A 336 -6.01 16.81 16.40
N VAL A 337 -6.55 16.94 15.19
CA VAL A 337 -7.21 18.15 14.71
C VAL A 337 -8.70 17.91 14.64
N ARG A 338 -9.48 18.78 15.28
CA ARG A 338 -10.94 18.80 15.17
C ARG A 338 -11.39 20.13 14.61
N ARG A 339 -12.14 20.09 13.51
CA ARG A 339 -12.90 21.24 13.01
C ARG A 339 -14.13 21.45 13.90
N GLN A 340 -14.26 22.60 14.56
CA GLN A 340 -15.46 22.96 15.30
C GLN A 340 -16.60 23.29 14.36
N LYS A 341 -17.84 22.92 14.74
CA LYS A 341 -19.03 23.39 14.05
C LYS A 341 -19.17 24.90 14.29
N LEU A 342 -19.56 25.65 13.27
CA LEU A 342 -19.85 27.07 13.39
C LEU A 342 -20.91 27.27 14.48
N SER A 343 -20.59 28.01 15.53
CA SER A 343 -21.58 28.51 16.49
C SER A 343 -22.20 29.79 15.97
N GLN A 344 -23.37 30.18 16.50
CA GLN A 344 -23.95 31.48 16.16
C GLN A 344 -22.97 32.60 16.53
N GLY A 345 -22.52 33.36 15.52
CA GLY A 345 -21.55 34.45 15.65
C GLY A 345 -20.13 34.16 15.15
N THR A 346 -19.82 32.92 14.73
CA THR A 346 -18.53 32.60 14.09
C THR A 346 -18.67 32.51 12.57
N ASN A 347 -17.94 33.36 11.83
CA ASN A 347 -18.01 33.41 10.35
C ASN A 347 -17.02 32.47 9.66
N PHE A 348 -16.10 31.82 10.40
CA PHE A 348 -15.03 31.00 9.85
C PHE A 348 -14.86 29.69 10.64
N PRO A 349 -14.46 28.58 10.00
CA PRO A 349 -14.17 27.34 10.70
C PRO A 349 -12.97 27.50 11.64
N VAL A 350 -13.09 26.96 12.86
CA VAL A 350 -12.00 26.93 13.84
C VAL A 350 -11.48 25.50 13.97
N TYR A 351 -10.18 25.32 13.80
CA TYR A 351 -9.46 24.07 13.98
C TYR A 351 -8.83 24.04 15.37
N VAL A 352 -9.16 23.02 16.15
CA VAL A 352 -8.55 22.77 17.46
C VAL A 352 -7.52 21.67 17.30
N VAL A 353 -6.25 22.04 17.46
CA VAL A 353 -5.15 21.09 17.57
C VAL A 353 -5.00 20.71 19.04
N SER A 354 -4.91 19.42 19.35
CA SER A 354 -4.65 18.96 20.71
C SER A 354 -3.36 18.17 20.77
N ARG A 355 -2.45 18.56 21.68
CA ARG A 355 -1.37 17.69 22.12
C ARG A 355 -1.94 16.55 22.96
N LYS A 356 -1.55 15.32 22.68
CA LYS A 356 -1.97 14.11 23.40
C LYS A 356 -0.76 13.43 24.04
N SER A 357 -1.04 12.40 24.84
CA SER A 357 -0.01 11.55 25.42
C SER A 357 0.92 10.99 24.33
N PRO A 358 2.23 10.83 24.60
CA PRO A 358 3.16 10.19 23.67
C PRO A 358 2.94 8.67 23.55
N LYS A 359 2.16 8.05 24.45
CA LYS A 359 1.92 6.60 24.45
C LYS A 359 1.24 6.14 23.15
N PRO A 360 1.60 4.97 22.61
CA PRO A 360 0.97 4.45 21.39
C PRO A 360 -0.55 4.25 21.56
N VAL A 361 -1.26 4.23 20.45
CA VAL A 361 -2.69 3.89 20.41
C VAL A 361 -2.84 2.37 20.39
N LEU A 362 -3.68 1.83 21.27
CA LEU A 362 -3.95 0.40 21.33
C LEU A 362 -5.24 0.06 20.56
N LEU A 363 -5.11 -0.70 19.48
CA LEU A 363 -6.23 -1.42 18.86
C LEU A 363 -6.63 -2.57 19.77
N ASN A 364 -7.88 -2.59 20.23
CA ASN A 364 -8.41 -3.56 21.19
C ASN A 364 -9.95 -3.57 21.13
N HIS A 365 -10.62 -4.20 22.09
CA HIS A 365 -12.09 -4.25 22.12
C HIS A 365 -12.78 -2.87 22.15
N ARG A 366 -12.12 -1.81 22.63
CA ARG A 366 -12.65 -0.43 22.64
C ARG A 366 -12.40 0.32 21.33
N VAL A 367 -11.37 -0.08 20.58
CA VAL A 367 -11.04 0.44 19.24
C VAL A 367 -10.93 -0.77 18.30
N PRO A 368 -12.06 -1.44 18.00
CA PRO A 368 -12.04 -2.68 17.24
C PRO A 368 -11.78 -2.41 15.76
N LEU A 369 -11.13 -3.38 15.11
CA LEU A 369 -11.09 -3.47 13.65
C LEU A 369 -12.45 -3.94 13.14
N ARG A 370 -13.07 -3.15 12.27
CA ARG A 370 -14.38 -3.44 11.66
C ARG A 370 -14.25 -3.56 10.15
N GLN A 371 -15.00 -4.47 9.56
CA GLN A 371 -15.14 -4.52 8.11
C GLN A 371 -16.19 -3.51 7.66
N VAL A 372 -15.86 -2.71 6.65
CA VAL A 372 -16.75 -1.68 6.07
C VAL A 372 -16.75 -1.86 4.56
N TRP A 373 -17.93 -1.99 3.96
CA TRP A 373 -18.05 -2.06 2.50
C TRP A 373 -17.56 -0.76 1.87
N TYR A 374 -16.78 -0.89 0.80
CA TYR A 374 -16.23 0.22 0.05
C TYR A 374 -16.25 -0.09 -1.43
N GLU A 375 -16.64 0.91 -2.22
CA GLU A 375 -16.56 0.91 -3.67
C GLU A 375 -15.99 2.25 -4.11
N GLY A 376 -14.78 2.24 -4.64
CA GLY A 376 -14.05 3.45 -5.00
C GLY A 376 -12.56 3.19 -5.17
N GLU A 377 -11.79 4.24 -5.40
CA GLU A 377 -10.33 4.10 -5.54
C GLU A 377 -9.64 3.95 -4.19
N VAL A 378 -8.52 3.22 -4.19
CA VAL A 378 -7.64 3.07 -3.05
C VAL A 378 -6.19 3.41 -3.44
N PHE A 379 -5.41 3.89 -2.46
CA PHE A 379 -4.12 4.55 -2.68
C PHE A 379 -3.02 4.11 -1.70
N CYS A 380 -1.76 4.02 -2.12
CA CYS A 380 -0.62 3.81 -1.20
C CYS A 380 0.65 4.41 -1.78
N LEU A 381 1.66 4.58 -0.93
CA LEU A 381 3.01 4.93 -1.33
C LEU A 381 3.96 3.79 -0.99
N THR A 382 4.97 3.55 -1.84
CA THR A 382 6.16 2.81 -1.45
C THR A 382 7.19 3.82 -0.99
N VAL A 383 7.77 3.65 0.19
CA VAL A 383 8.83 4.50 0.74
C VAL A 383 9.94 3.60 1.27
N PRO A 384 11.21 4.03 1.20
CA PRO A 384 12.35 3.17 1.54
C PRO A 384 12.17 2.46 2.88
N ASN A 385 11.86 3.16 3.98
CA ASN A 385 11.82 2.54 5.30
C ASN A 385 10.52 1.77 5.64
N GLY A 386 9.53 1.81 4.77
CA GLY A 386 8.28 1.08 4.94
C GLY A 386 7.21 1.75 5.78
N THR A 387 7.42 2.96 6.31
CA THR A 387 6.46 3.60 7.24
C THR A 387 5.92 4.90 6.67
N LEU A 388 4.65 5.21 6.92
CA LEU A 388 3.99 6.41 6.42
C LEU A 388 3.27 7.13 7.55
N PHE A 389 3.49 8.44 7.70
CA PHE A 389 2.68 9.25 8.60
C PHE A 389 1.40 9.69 7.91
N VAL A 390 0.31 9.01 8.24
CA VAL A 390 -1.00 9.20 7.62
C VAL A 390 -2.00 9.74 8.63
N ARG A 391 -3.03 10.43 8.15
CA ARG A 391 -4.18 10.82 8.98
C ARG A 391 -5.49 10.58 8.25
N ARG A 392 -6.50 10.21 9.03
CA ARG A 392 -7.90 10.21 8.63
C ARG A 392 -8.70 10.88 9.75
N ASN A 393 -9.74 11.65 9.41
CA ASN A 393 -10.56 12.36 10.41
C ASN A 393 -9.74 13.21 11.41
N GLY A 394 -8.62 13.79 10.95
CA GLY A 394 -7.72 14.61 11.76
C GLY A 394 -6.87 13.85 12.80
N LYS A 395 -6.80 12.51 12.73
CA LYS A 395 -6.10 11.63 13.69
C LYS A 395 -4.90 10.96 13.02
N PRO A 396 -3.68 11.47 13.22
CA PRO A 396 -2.49 10.97 12.55
C PRO A 396 -1.90 9.76 13.29
N HIS A 397 -1.28 8.86 12.52
CA HIS A 397 -0.51 7.74 13.02
C HIS A 397 0.51 7.26 11.98
N PHE A 398 1.52 6.54 12.44
CA PHE A 398 2.39 5.77 11.56
C PHE A 398 1.68 4.50 11.15
N SER A 399 1.48 4.33 9.85
CA SER A 399 1.05 3.08 9.25
C SER A 399 2.23 2.46 8.51
N GLY A 400 2.12 1.17 8.17
CA GLY A 400 3.04 0.57 7.23
C GLY A 400 2.65 0.95 5.82
N ASN A 401 3.61 0.94 4.91
CA ASN A 401 3.31 0.82 3.51
C ASN A 401 2.94 -0.63 3.18
N CYS A 402 2.23 -0.82 2.08
CA CYS A 402 1.92 -2.16 1.61
C CYS A 402 3.15 -2.87 1.01
N TYR A 403 4.25 -2.14 0.79
CA TYR A 403 5.40 -2.55 -0.01
C TYR A 403 6.72 -2.36 0.73
N LEU A 404 7.23 -3.42 1.38
CA LEU A 404 8.67 -3.52 1.68
C LEU A 404 9.38 -4.27 0.55
N SER A 405 9.00 -4.04 -0.70
CA SER A 405 9.36 -4.96 -1.78
C SER A 405 9.95 -4.33 -3.02
N PHE A 406 10.15 -3.02 -3.15
CA PHE A 406 10.76 -2.45 -4.36
C PHE A 406 11.62 -1.22 -4.09
N GLY A 407 12.75 -1.12 -4.81
CA GLY A 407 13.79 -0.08 -4.73
C GLY A 407 14.97 -0.45 -3.83
N PRO A 408 16.22 -0.01 -4.11
CA PRO A 408 17.48 -0.57 -3.57
C PRO A 408 17.55 -0.69 -2.03
N GLU A 409 16.77 0.12 -1.32
CA GLU A 409 16.58 0.08 0.13
C GLU A 409 15.08 -0.12 0.44
N ALA A 410 14.63 -1.38 0.57
CA ALA A 410 13.22 -1.71 0.85
C ALA A 410 12.92 -1.79 2.36
N GLY A 411 13.69 -1.08 3.17
CA GLY A 411 13.37 -0.78 4.56
C GLY A 411 13.98 -1.76 5.54
N LEU A 412 13.34 -1.98 6.69
CA LEU A 412 13.92 -2.72 7.81
C LEU A 412 12.96 -3.79 8.34
N GLU A 413 13.41 -5.04 8.39
CA GLU A 413 12.67 -6.15 9.00
C GLU A 413 12.96 -6.17 10.50
N GLY A 414 11.92 -6.14 11.32
CA GLY A 414 12.04 -6.21 12.79
C GLY A 414 12.81 -5.04 13.44
N GLY A 415 12.97 -3.91 12.75
CA GLY A 415 13.61 -2.70 13.30
C GLY A 415 15.12 -2.80 13.53
N HIS A 416 15.82 -3.73 12.87
CA HIS A 416 17.29 -3.85 12.94
C HIS A 416 17.96 -4.42 11.68
N ARG A 417 17.18 -5.03 10.78
CA ARG A 417 17.73 -5.71 9.59
C ARG A 417 17.34 -4.96 8.32
N THR A 418 18.31 -4.36 7.63
CA THR A 418 18.08 -3.77 6.30
C THR A 418 17.55 -4.83 5.34
N ILE A 419 16.39 -4.56 4.76
CA ILE A 419 15.79 -5.33 3.68
C ILE A 419 16.33 -4.72 2.40
N ALA A 420 17.19 -5.47 1.71
CA ALA A 420 17.53 -5.13 0.35
C ALA A 420 16.24 -5.03 -0.47
N GLY A 421 16.12 -3.94 -1.21
CA GLY A 421 15.17 -3.82 -2.30
C GLY A 421 15.03 -5.06 -3.12
N ARG A 422 13.81 -5.57 -3.31
CA ARG A 422 13.59 -6.50 -4.43
C ARG A 422 13.36 -5.63 -5.64
N THR A 423 14.42 -5.33 -6.36
CA THR A 423 14.35 -4.42 -7.52
C THR A 423 13.85 -5.11 -8.78
N THR A 424 13.65 -6.44 -8.73
CA THR A 424 13.23 -7.27 -9.86
C THR A 424 12.00 -8.10 -9.51
N ASN A 425 11.19 -8.39 -10.53
CA ASN A 425 10.06 -9.31 -10.47
C ASN A 425 10.48 -10.68 -9.92
N ALA A 426 11.66 -11.18 -10.34
CA ALA A 426 12.21 -12.44 -9.87
C ALA A 426 12.41 -12.44 -8.35
N ALA A 427 13.10 -11.43 -7.81
CA ALA A 427 13.32 -11.31 -6.37
C ALA A 427 12.00 -11.14 -5.60
N TYR A 428 11.04 -10.40 -6.18
CA TYR A 428 9.70 -10.23 -5.61
C TYR A 428 8.96 -11.56 -5.48
N LEU A 429 8.84 -12.32 -6.58
CA LEU A 429 8.12 -13.59 -6.58
C LEU A 429 8.85 -14.65 -5.75
N GLU A 430 10.18 -14.72 -5.77
CA GLU A 430 10.95 -15.60 -4.87
C GLU A 430 10.58 -15.34 -3.41
N ASN A 431 10.45 -14.07 -3.01
CA ASN A 431 10.03 -13.75 -1.67
C ASN A 431 8.58 -14.13 -1.36
N ILE A 432 7.66 -13.93 -2.30
CA ILE A 432 6.28 -14.40 -2.17
C ILE A 432 6.25 -15.91 -1.92
N LEU A 433 7.04 -16.69 -2.67
CA LEU A 433 7.18 -18.13 -2.49
C LEU A 433 7.77 -18.46 -1.10
N ARG A 434 8.91 -17.84 -0.76
CA ARG A 434 9.60 -18.06 0.54
C ARG A 434 8.73 -17.74 1.75
N THR A 435 7.90 -16.70 1.67
CA THR A 435 7.00 -16.27 2.74
C THR A 435 5.63 -16.94 2.70
N LYS A 436 5.37 -17.80 1.70
CA LYS A 436 4.11 -18.53 1.49
C LYS A 436 2.89 -17.62 1.33
N HIS A 437 3.07 -16.51 0.62
CA HIS A 437 1.99 -15.56 0.31
C HIS A 437 1.26 -15.95 -0.98
N GLY A 438 0.77 -17.19 -1.10
CA GLY A 438 0.29 -17.74 -2.37
C GLY A 438 -0.97 -17.14 -2.97
N SER A 439 -1.73 -16.30 -2.24
CA SER A 439 -2.96 -15.69 -2.78
C SER A 439 -2.71 -14.80 -4.00
N VAL A 440 -1.55 -14.12 -4.06
CA VAL A 440 -1.19 -13.29 -5.23
C VAL A 440 -0.97 -14.13 -6.50
N LEU A 441 -0.60 -15.40 -6.35
CA LEU A 441 -0.41 -16.33 -7.47
C LEU A 441 -1.74 -16.83 -8.04
N GLU A 442 -2.86 -16.66 -7.32
CA GLU A 442 -4.18 -17.10 -7.79
C GLU A 442 -4.70 -16.27 -8.97
N HIS A 443 -4.08 -15.13 -9.24
CA HIS A 443 -4.39 -14.26 -10.38
C HIS A 443 -3.71 -14.69 -11.69
N ALA A 444 -2.73 -15.58 -11.62
CA ALA A 444 -2.11 -16.15 -12.81
C ALA A 444 -2.73 -17.49 -13.19
N VAL A 445 -3.18 -17.65 -14.44
CA VAL A 445 -4.04 -18.76 -14.90
C VAL A 445 -3.55 -19.34 -16.21
N TRP A 446 -3.46 -20.67 -16.26
CA TRP A 446 -3.13 -21.44 -17.47
C TRP A 446 -4.19 -22.50 -17.73
N THR A 447 -4.43 -22.78 -19.01
CA THR A 447 -5.33 -23.85 -19.46
C THR A 447 -4.57 -24.81 -20.36
N PHE A 448 -4.65 -26.10 -20.06
CA PHE A 448 -4.05 -27.17 -20.85
C PHE A 448 -5.11 -28.12 -21.39
N LEU A 449 -4.86 -28.68 -22.57
CA LEU A 449 -5.47 -29.90 -23.06
C LEU A 449 -4.53 -31.06 -22.79
N PHE A 450 -5.03 -32.10 -22.12
CA PHE A 450 -4.36 -33.37 -21.96
C PHE A 450 -5.04 -34.43 -22.82
N GLU A 451 -4.24 -35.15 -23.59
CA GLU A 451 -4.65 -36.28 -24.43
C GLU A 451 -3.77 -37.48 -24.13
N GLY A 452 -4.23 -38.69 -24.47
CA GLY A 452 -3.43 -39.89 -24.21
C GLY A 452 -3.29 -40.25 -22.72
N ILE A 453 -4.24 -39.83 -21.89
CA ILE A 453 -4.28 -40.12 -20.45
C ILE A 453 -5.42 -41.09 -20.13
N SER A 454 -5.27 -41.89 -19.07
CA SER A 454 -6.25 -42.90 -18.71
C SER A 454 -7.44 -42.34 -17.93
N ARG A 455 -8.54 -43.10 -17.91
CA ARG A 455 -9.69 -42.80 -17.04
C ARG A 455 -9.32 -42.86 -15.56
N ALA A 456 -8.46 -43.80 -15.15
CA ALA A 456 -7.96 -43.88 -13.79
C ALA A 456 -7.22 -42.60 -13.37
N LEU A 457 -6.28 -42.13 -14.19
CA LEU A 457 -5.55 -40.89 -13.93
C LEU A 457 -6.52 -39.71 -13.77
N THR A 458 -7.50 -39.56 -14.68
CA THR A 458 -8.43 -38.42 -14.56
C THR A 458 -9.26 -38.47 -13.28
N HIS A 459 -9.54 -39.65 -12.73
CA HIS A 459 -10.28 -39.79 -11.49
C HIS A 459 -9.48 -39.31 -10.26
N GLU A 460 -8.15 -39.32 -10.35
CA GLU A 460 -7.25 -38.69 -9.39
C GLU A 460 -7.07 -37.19 -9.62
N LEU A 461 -6.98 -36.78 -10.90
CA LEU A 461 -6.79 -35.39 -11.31
C LEU A 461 -7.96 -34.50 -10.88
N VAL A 462 -9.20 -34.93 -11.09
CA VAL A 462 -10.39 -34.13 -10.75
C VAL A 462 -10.64 -33.99 -9.24
N ARG A 463 -9.80 -34.61 -8.40
CA ARG A 463 -9.84 -34.42 -6.92
C ARG A 463 -9.22 -33.09 -6.49
N HIS A 464 -8.43 -32.46 -7.37
CA HIS A 464 -7.85 -31.13 -7.18
C HIS A 464 -8.91 -30.05 -7.50
N ARG A 465 -9.56 -29.53 -6.46
CA ARG A 465 -10.77 -28.68 -6.61
C ARG A 465 -10.47 -27.18 -6.56
N ALA A 466 -9.61 -26.76 -5.64
CA ALA A 466 -9.37 -25.34 -5.40
C ALA A 466 -8.60 -24.72 -6.56
N GLY A 467 -9.17 -23.67 -7.16
CA GLY A 467 -8.53 -22.94 -8.26
C GLY A 467 -8.43 -23.71 -9.58
N MET A 468 -9.18 -24.80 -9.77
CA MET A 468 -9.18 -25.60 -11.01
C MET A 468 -10.57 -25.75 -11.64
N GLY A 469 -10.61 -25.83 -12.96
CA GLY A 469 -11.80 -26.13 -13.77
C GLY A 469 -11.51 -27.25 -14.78
N PHE A 470 -12.51 -28.09 -15.05
CA PHE A 470 -12.35 -29.31 -15.86
C PHE A 470 -13.43 -29.42 -16.93
N SER A 471 -13.05 -29.81 -18.14
CA SER A 471 -13.97 -30.21 -19.22
C SER A 471 -13.45 -31.47 -19.89
N GLN A 472 -14.11 -32.60 -19.64
CA GLN A 472 -13.63 -33.91 -20.07
C GLN A 472 -14.49 -34.51 -21.18
N LEU A 473 -13.85 -35.24 -22.09
CA LEU A 473 -14.52 -36.05 -23.12
C LEU A 473 -15.52 -37.01 -22.46
N SER A 474 -16.78 -36.93 -22.86
CA SER A 474 -17.85 -37.69 -22.23
C SER A 474 -18.12 -39.02 -22.93
N GLN A 475 -17.83 -40.13 -22.24
CA GLN A 475 -18.22 -41.49 -22.65
C GLN A 475 -19.74 -41.72 -22.74
N ARG A 476 -20.56 -40.76 -22.30
CA ARG A 476 -22.02 -40.81 -22.52
C ARG A 476 -22.41 -40.32 -23.90
N TYR A 477 -21.56 -39.50 -24.52
CA TYR A 477 -21.88 -38.80 -25.75
C TYR A 477 -21.01 -39.28 -26.91
N VAL A 478 -19.74 -39.54 -26.67
CA VAL A 478 -18.78 -40.00 -27.69
C VAL A 478 -18.90 -41.51 -27.88
N ASP A 479 -18.73 -41.94 -29.12
CA ASP A 479 -18.65 -43.36 -29.46
C ASP A 479 -17.24 -43.86 -29.18
N GLU A 480 -17.11 -44.88 -28.34
CA GLU A 480 -15.82 -45.43 -27.93
C GLU A 480 -15.51 -46.75 -28.64
N SER A 481 -16.19 -47.02 -29.75
CA SER A 481 -15.99 -48.26 -30.53
C SER A 481 -14.57 -48.39 -31.08
N ASP A 482 -13.82 -47.29 -31.19
CA ASP A 482 -12.42 -47.25 -31.64
C ASP A 482 -11.50 -46.58 -30.60
N ILE A 483 -11.85 -46.68 -29.32
CA ILE A 483 -11.07 -46.08 -28.22
C ILE A 483 -9.65 -46.63 -28.15
N ALA A 484 -8.70 -45.76 -27.80
CA ALA A 484 -7.33 -46.14 -27.49
C ALA A 484 -7.20 -46.57 -26.01
N PHE A 485 -6.10 -47.24 -25.70
CA PHE A 485 -5.76 -47.67 -24.33
C PHE A 485 -4.40 -47.12 -23.95
N VAL A 486 -4.29 -46.61 -22.72
CA VAL A 486 -3.05 -46.10 -22.14
C VAL A 486 -2.33 -47.25 -21.45
N LEU A 487 -1.11 -47.53 -21.89
CA LEU A 487 -0.25 -48.53 -21.27
C LEU A 487 0.22 -48.02 -19.90
N PRO A 488 -0.03 -48.75 -18.79
CA PRO A 488 0.49 -48.36 -17.48
C PRO A 488 2.02 -48.23 -17.54
N PRO A 489 2.61 -47.12 -17.04
CA PRO A 489 4.05 -46.88 -17.08
C PRO A 489 4.95 -48.00 -16.53
N GLU A 490 4.46 -48.76 -15.55
CA GLU A 490 5.18 -49.85 -14.89
C GLU A 490 5.06 -51.19 -15.61
N LEU A 491 4.19 -51.28 -16.63
CA LEU A 491 3.96 -52.50 -17.37
C LEU A 491 4.90 -52.54 -18.60
N PRO A 492 5.93 -53.43 -18.60
CA PRO A 492 6.79 -53.57 -19.77
C PRO A 492 5.98 -54.08 -20.97
N GLU A 493 6.30 -53.64 -22.17
CA GLU A 493 5.59 -53.99 -23.41
C GLU A 493 5.99 -55.37 -23.96
N GLU A 494 6.18 -56.33 -23.05
CA GLU A 494 6.68 -57.66 -23.34
C GLU A 494 6.31 -58.66 -22.23
N GLY A 495 6.40 -59.94 -22.55
CA GLY A 495 6.15 -61.01 -21.61
C GLY A 495 4.69 -61.20 -21.23
N ARG A 496 4.47 -62.05 -20.22
CA ARG A 496 3.13 -62.54 -19.86
C ARG A 496 2.18 -61.44 -19.37
N ALA A 497 2.68 -60.47 -18.61
CA ALA A 497 1.85 -59.44 -18.02
C ALA A 497 1.25 -58.51 -19.09
N PHE A 498 2.05 -58.11 -20.08
CA PHE A 498 1.60 -57.33 -21.23
C PHE A 498 0.52 -58.06 -22.02
N GLU A 499 0.72 -59.35 -22.32
CA GLU A 499 -0.26 -60.15 -23.06
C GLU A 499 -1.59 -60.27 -22.33
N VAL A 500 -1.58 -60.44 -21.00
CA VAL A 500 -2.81 -60.46 -20.18
C VAL A 500 -3.54 -59.12 -20.28
N TRP A 501 -2.81 -58.01 -20.15
CA TRP A 501 -3.39 -56.66 -20.26
C TRP A 501 -3.96 -56.40 -21.67
N ARG A 502 -3.21 -56.74 -22.71
CA ARG A 502 -3.61 -56.59 -24.12
C ARG A 502 -4.89 -57.37 -24.42
N GLN A 503 -4.93 -58.64 -24.03
CA GLN A 503 -6.11 -59.49 -24.21
C GLN A 503 -7.33 -58.97 -23.45
N ALA A 504 -7.15 -58.44 -22.24
CA ALA A 504 -8.23 -57.82 -21.48
C ALA A 504 -8.78 -56.56 -22.17
N CYS A 505 -7.91 -55.71 -22.73
CA CYS A 505 -8.33 -54.53 -23.50
C CYS A 505 -9.09 -54.93 -24.78
N GLU A 506 -8.62 -55.94 -25.51
CA GLU A 506 -9.32 -56.46 -26.70
C GLU A 506 -10.70 -57.02 -26.35
N SER A 507 -10.78 -57.83 -25.29
CA SER A 507 -12.02 -58.45 -24.82
C SER A 507 -13.04 -57.41 -24.35
N THR A 508 -12.60 -56.39 -23.60
CA THR A 508 -13.48 -55.32 -23.12
C THR A 508 -13.96 -54.41 -24.24
N LEU A 509 -13.14 -54.12 -25.26
CA LEU A 509 -13.57 -53.37 -26.43
C LEU A 509 -14.63 -54.13 -27.23
N GLN A 510 -14.45 -55.44 -27.41
CA GLN A 510 -15.43 -56.29 -28.08
C GLN A 510 -16.74 -56.33 -27.30
N ALA A 511 -16.68 -56.54 -25.98
CA ALA A 511 -17.85 -56.51 -25.11
C ALA A 511 -18.57 -55.14 -25.14
N TYR A 512 -17.84 -54.03 -25.21
CA TYR A 512 -18.43 -52.69 -25.36
C TYR A 512 -19.24 -52.58 -26.65
N ARG A 513 -18.69 -53.04 -27.79
CA ARG A 513 -19.37 -53.00 -29.10
C ARG A 513 -20.63 -53.85 -29.09
N GLU A 514 -20.58 -55.05 -28.52
CA GLU A 514 -21.73 -55.93 -28.38
C GLU A 514 -22.82 -55.33 -27.48
N LEU A 515 -22.46 -54.80 -26.31
CA LEU A 515 -23.41 -54.12 -25.43
C LEU A 515 -24.00 -52.87 -26.07
N LEU A 516 -23.20 -52.09 -26.81
CA LEU A 516 -23.69 -50.91 -27.52
C LEU A 516 -24.74 -51.28 -28.57
N ALA A 517 -24.49 -52.34 -29.35
CA ALA A 517 -25.44 -52.86 -30.34
C ALA A 517 -26.73 -53.35 -29.66
N ALA A 518 -26.63 -54.22 -28.66
CA ALA A 518 -27.77 -54.77 -27.94
C ALA A 518 -28.62 -53.69 -27.25
N MET A 519 -27.98 -52.72 -26.59
CA MET A 519 -28.68 -51.61 -25.95
C MET A 519 -29.35 -50.68 -26.98
N THR A 520 -28.74 -50.48 -28.14
CA THR A 520 -29.32 -49.67 -29.22
C THR A 520 -30.57 -50.34 -29.78
N GLU A 521 -30.54 -51.64 -30.00
CA GLU A 521 -31.70 -52.44 -30.41
C GLU A 521 -32.81 -52.37 -29.35
N GLN A 522 -32.48 -52.61 -28.08
CA GLN A 522 -33.45 -52.61 -26.98
C GLN A 522 -34.13 -51.24 -26.77
N ILE A 523 -33.40 -50.14 -26.96
CA ILE A 523 -33.95 -48.79 -26.80
C ILE A 523 -34.93 -48.43 -27.94
N GLY A 524 -34.78 -49.04 -29.11
CA GLY A 524 -35.63 -48.77 -30.28
C GLY A 524 -35.51 -47.34 -30.82
N GLU A 525 -36.57 -46.86 -31.48
CA GLU A 525 -36.55 -45.58 -32.21
C GLU A 525 -37.29 -44.43 -31.50
N GLU A 526 -37.92 -44.69 -30.35
CA GLU A 526 -38.73 -43.69 -29.64
C GLU A 526 -37.90 -42.60 -28.94
N GLY A 527 -38.32 -41.34 -29.10
CA GLY A 527 -37.70 -40.16 -28.47
C GLY A 527 -36.53 -39.56 -29.27
N PRO A 528 -35.83 -38.53 -28.76
CA PRO A 528 -34.78 -37.84 -29.52
C PRO A 528 -33.52 -38.69 -29.74
N ALA A 529 -33.00 -38.74 -30.98
CA ALA A 529 -31.85 -39.58 -31.36
C ALA A 529 -30.61 -39.39 -30.47
N THR A 530 -30.32 -38.16 -30.05
CA THR A 530 -29.21 -37.86 -29.13
C THR A 530 -29.40 -38.51 -27.76
N MET A 531 -30.62 -38.52 -27.23
CA MET A 531 -30.93 -39.15 -25.94
C MET A 531 -30.87 -40.68 -26.03
N ARG A 532 -31.31 -41.26 -27.15
CA ARG A 532 -31.20 -42.70 -27.41
C ARG A 532 -29.75 -43.16 -27.42
N ARG A 533 -28.90 -42.52 -28.25
CA ARG A 533 -27.44 -42.79 -28.29
C ARG A 533 -26.81 -42.64 -26.91
N LYS A 534 -27.17 -41.60 -26.17
CA LYS A 534 -26.66 -41.35 -24.82
C LYS A 534 -27.02 -42.46 -23.83
N ARG A 535 -28.26 -42.98 -23.88
CA ARG A 535 -28.72 -44.10 -23.05
C ARG A 535 -28.00 -45.40 -23.36
N ALA A 536 -27.79 -45.71 -24.65
CA ALA A 536 -27.05 -46.90 -25.06
C ALA A 536 -25.58 -46.83 -24.62
N ARG A 537 -24.89 -45.73 -24.97
CA ARG A 537 -23.47 -45.52 -24.65
C ARG A 537 -23.18 -45.50 -23.16
N GLN A 538 -24.04 -44.85 -22.36
CA GLN A 538 -23.79 -44.76 -20.91
C GLN A 538 -23.93 -46.10 -20.18
N ALA A 539 -24.66 -47.07 -20.75
CA ALA A 539 -24.76 -48.44 -20.25
C ALA A 539 -23.59 -49.29 -20.78
N ALA A 540 -23.34 -49.26 -22.09
CA ALA A 540 -22.27 -50.03 -22.73
C ALA A 540 -20.89 -49.73 -22.14
N ARG A 541 -20.60 -48.45 -21.81
CA ARG A 541 -19.31 -48.06 -21.21
C ARG A 541 -19.00 -48.72 -19.85
N ALA A 542 -19.95 -49.41 -19.22
CA ALA A 542 -19.72 -50.08 -17.93
C ALA A 542 -18.62 -51.14 -17.98
N VAL A 543 -18.30 -51.67 -19.17
CA VAL A 543 -17.21 -52.65 -19.36
C VAL A 543 -15.88 -52.01 -19.77
N LEU A 544 -15.84 -50.71 -20.06
CA LEU A 544 -14.59 -50.05 -20.47
C LEU A 544 -13.63 -50.01 -19.27
N PRO A 545 -12.36 -50.40 -19.46
CA PRO A 545 -11.39 -50.50 -18.37
C PRO A 545 -10.84 -49.12 -17.96
N ASN A 546 -10.20 -49.08 -16.80
CA ASN A 546 -9.53 -47.88 -16.28
C ASN A 546 -8.45 -47.31 -17.23
N CYS A 547 -7.79 -48.15 -18.02
CA CYS A 547 -6.78 -47.75 -19.00
C CYS A 547 -7.38 -47.18 -20.31
N ALA A 548 -8.70 -47.10 -20.44
CA ALA A 548 -9.34 -46.41 -21.56
C ALA A 548 -8.85 -44.96 -21.68
N GLU A 549 -8.47 -44.53 -22.88
CA GLU A 549 -8.03 -43.16 -23.14
C GLU A 549 -9.14 -42.15 -22.84
N THR A 550 -8.75 -40.97 -22.40
CA THR A 550 -9.61 -39.80 -22.36
C THR A 550 -8.83 -38.53 -22.71
N LYS A 551 -9.59 -37.46 -22.97
CA LYS A 551 -9.09 -36.13 -23.24
C LYS A 551 -9.75 -35.16 -22.28
N ILE A 552 -9.01 -34.24 -21.71
CA ILE A 552 -9.53 -33.28 -20.71
C ILE A 552 -8.86 -31.92 -20.87
N VAL A 553 -9.68 -30.87 -20.87
CA VAL A 553 -9.22 -29.50 -20.72
C VAL A 553 -9.23 -29.17 -19.23
N VAL A 554 -8.10 -28.65 -18.74
CA VAL A 554 -7.91 -28.26 -17.34
C VAL A 554 -7.41 -26.82 -17.28
N THR A 555 -8.16 -25.98 -16.60
CA THR A 555 -7.75 -24.61 -16.27
C THR A 555 -7.36 -24.57 -14.79
N GLY A 556 -6.25 -23.92 -14.46
CA GLY A 556 -5.81 -23.76 -13.07
C GLY A 556 -5.08 -22.43 -12.86
N ASN A 557 -5.19 -21.86 -11.66
CA ASN A 557 -4.33 -20.75 -11.27
C ASN A 557 -2.94 -21.23 -10.82
N ALA A 558 -1.93 -20.35 -10.74
CA ALA A 558 -0.55 -20.75 -10.42
C ALA A 558 -0.45 -21.47 -9.08
N ARG A 559 -1.20 -21.02 -8.08
CA ARG A 559 -1.24 -21.67 -6.78
C ARG A 559 -1.76 -23.11 -6.87
N ALA A 560 -2.85 -23.32 -7.60
CA ALA A 560 -3.42 -24.64 -7.84
C ALA A 560 -2.45 -25.54 -8.64
N TRP A 561 -1.78 -24.99 -9.65
CA TRP A 561 -0.78 -25.73 -10.42
C TRP A 561 0.43 -26.13 -9.58
N ARG A 562 0.97 -25.22 -8.76
CA ARG A 562 2.05 -25.54 -7.81
C ARG A 562 1.64 -26.65 -6.86
N HIS A 563 0.42 -26.58 -6.30
CA HIS A 563 -0.09 -27.63 -5.43
C HIS A 563 -0.21 -28.98 -6.15
N PHE A 564 -0.71 -28.98 -7.38
CA PHE A 564 -0.84 -30.19 -8.19
C PHE A 564 0.52 -30.80 -8.52
N THR A 565 1.48 -30.01 -9.02
CA THR A 565 2.81 -30.50 -9.41
C THR A 565 3.63 -30.94 -8.21
N GLU A 566 3.51 -30.27 -7.05
CA GLU A 566 4.13 -30.70 -5.79
C GLU A 566 3.55 -32.04 -5.32
N LEU A 567 2.22 -32.15 -5.24
CA LEU A 567 1.57 -33.33 -4.68
C LEU A 567 1.62 -34.55 -5.62
N ARG A 568 1.44 -34.33 -6.92
CA ARG A 568 1.37 -35.41 -7.92
C ARG A 568 2.70 -35.69 -8.60
N GLY A 569 3.66 -34.78 -8.50
CA GLY A 569 5.04 -35.03 -8.89
C GLY A 569 5.85 -35.83 -7.86
N SER A 570 5.32 -36.10 -6.66
CA SER A 570 6.06 -36.80 -5.61
C SER A 570 6.30 -38.29 -5.92
N ALA A 571 7.33 -38.88 -5.32
CA ALA A 571 7.62 -40.31 -5.43
C ALA A 571 6.46 -41.23 -4.96
N SER A 572 5.58 -40.73 -4.09
CA SER A 572 4.42 -41.45 -3.57
C SER A 572 3.19 -41.43 -4.48
N ALA A 573 3.19 -40.61 -5.54
CA ALA A 573 2.09 -40.56 -6.50
C ALA A 573 2.19 -41.69 -7.53
N ASP A 574 1.04 -42.12 -8.05
CA ASP A 574 0.94 -43.06 -9.18
C ASP A 574 1.79 -42.56 -10.36
N VAL A 575 2.50 -43.48 -11.03
CA VAL A 575 3.50 -43.13 -12.05
C VAL A 575 2.85 -42.42 -13.25
N GLU A 576 1.60 -42.72 -13.61
CA GLU A 576 0.91 -42.09 -14.74
C GLU A 576 0.62 -40.61 -14.45
N ILE A 577 0.02 -40.31 -13.29
CA ILE A 577 -0.27 -38.92 -12.90
C ILE A 577 1.00 -38.15 -12.58
N ARG A 578 2.06 -38.84 -12.11
CA ARG A 578 3.38 -38.26 -11.90
C ARG A 578 4.03 -37.80 -13.19
N ARG A 579 4.01 -38.63 -14.23
CA ARG A 579 4.47 -38.23 -15.58
C ARG A 579 3.71 -37.01 -16.09
N LEU A 580 2.39 -36.97 -15.92
CA LEU A 580 1.58 -35.79 -16.27
C LEU A 580 2.02 -34.55 -15.47
N ALA A 581 2.19 -34.67 -14.15
CA ALA A 581 2.59 -33.56 -13.28
C ALA A 581 3.96 -32.99 -13.65
N VAL A 582 4.94 -33.85 -13.94
CA VAL A 582 6.27 -33.44 -14.40
C VAL A 582 6.19 -32.72 -15.75
N ALA A 583 5.43 -33.24 -16.70
CA ALA A 583 5.29 -32.63 -18.01
C ALA A 583 4.53 -31.28 -17.96
N VAL A 584 3.53 -31.15 -17.08
CA VAL A 584 2.87 -29.86 -16.77
C VAL A 584 3.88 -28.88 -16.16
N LEU A 585 4.69 -29.31 -15.18
CA LEU A 585 5.68 -28.44 -14.55
C LEU A 585 6.69 -27.90 -15.58
N ARG A 586 7.19 -28.74 -16.48
CA ARG A 586 8.10 -28.29 -17.56
C ARG A 586 7.49 -27.17 -18.40
N ALA A 587 6.23 -27.34 -18.81
CA ALA A 587 5.53 -26.32 -19.58
C ALA A 587 5.36 -25.02 -18.78
N LEU A 588 5.01 -25.12 -17.49
CA LEU A 588 4.85 -23.96 -16.61
C LEU A 588 6.17 -23.26 -16.29
N GLN A 589 7.28 -23.99 -16.19
CA GLN A 589 8.62 -23.40 -16.01
C GLN A 589 9.08 -22.61 -17.23
N GLN A 590 8.73 -23.06 -18.43
CA GLN A 590 8.97 -22.31 -19.65
C GLN A 590 8.10 -21.05 -19.72
N GLU A 591 6.84 -21.14 -19.30
CA GLU A 591 5.90 -20.02 -19.36
C GLU A 591 6.10 -18.96 -18.27
N ALA A 592 6.45 -19.36 -17.04
CA ALA A 592 6.62 -18.43 -15.92
C ALA A 592 7.73 -18.88 -14.95
N PRO A 593 9.01 -18.72 -15.33
CA PRO A 593 10.16 -19.17 -14.54
C PRO A 593 10.20 -18.59 -13.12
N ASN A 594 9.82 -17.33 -12.90
CA ASN A 594 9.85 -16.73 -11.56
C ASN A 594 8.75 -17.26 -10.62
N ILE A 595 7.74 -17.98 -11.15
CA ILE A 595 6.66 -18.59 -10.36
C ILE A 595 6.91 -20.07 -10.11
N PHE A 596 7.54 -20.80 -11.05
CA PHE A 596 7.68 -22.26 -11.00
C PHE A 596 9.14 -22.75 -11.02
N GLY A 597 10.11 -21.88 -11.20
CA GLY A 597 11.52 -22.23 -11.38
C GLY A 597 12.20 -22.79 -10.13
N ASP A 598 11.61 -22.61 -8.94
CA ASP A 598 12.08 -23.23 -7.70
C ASP A 598 11.78 -24.74 -7.62
N MET A 599 10.80 -25.23 -8.39
CA MET A 599 10.40 -26.65 -8.36
C MET A 599 11.35 -27.49 -9.22
N GLN A 600 12.08 -28.42 -8.63
CA GLN A 600 13.10 -29.21 -9.32
C GLN A 600 12.53 -30.54 -9.79
N ILE A 601 12.84 -30.91 -11.04
CA ILE A 601 12.55 -32.22 -11.59
C ILE A 601 13.79 -33.09 -11.43
N LEU A 602 13.67 -34.20 -10.69
CA LEU A 602 14.78 -35.08 -10.34
C LEU A 602 14.59 -36.47 -10.95
N PRO A 603 15.57 -36.99 -11.71
CA PRO A 603 15.50 -38.35 -12.24
C PRO A 603 15.65 -39.38 -11.11
N GLN A 604 15.00 -40.54 -11.26
CA GLN A 604 15.05 -41.66 -10.34
C GLN A 604 15.80 -42.86 -10.96
N PRO A 605 16.35 -43.79 -10.15
CA PRO A 605 17.05 -44.97 -10.66
C PRO A 605 16.19 -45.89 -11.54
N ASP A 606 14.87 -45.86 -11.39
CA ASP A 606 13.91 -46.62 -12.19
C ASP A 606 13.57 -45.94 -13.54
N GLY A 607 14.22 -44.82 -13.87
CA GLY A 607 13.98 -44.04 -15.08
C GLY A 607 12.77 -43.11 -14.99
N THR A 608 12.06 -43.07 -13.86
CA THR A 608 10.97 -42.10 -13.63
C THR A 608 11.53 -40.78 -13.12
N GLU A 609 10.67 -39.77 -13.02
CA GLU A 609 11.02 -38.44 -12.53
C GLU A 609 10.10 -38.04 -11.40
N ILE A 610 10.63 -37.27 -10.44
CA ILE A 610 9.87 -36.70 -9.33
C ILE A 610 10.04 -35.18 -9.29
N VAL A 611 9.15 -34.50 -8.56
CA VAL A 611 9.21 -33.07 -8.30
C VAL A 611 9.50 -32.82 -6.83
N GLU A 612 10.48 -31.96 -6.56
CA GLU A 612 10.76 -31.40 -5.23
C GLU A 612 10.70 -29.88 -5.27
N THR A 613 10.39 -29.21 -4.16
CA THR A 613 10.41 -27.74 -4.07
C THR A 613 10.89 -27.28 -2.70
N PRO A 614 11.73 -26.25 -2.62
CA PRO A 614 12.09 -25.62 -1.35
C PRO A 614 10.92 -24.85 -0.73
N TYR A 615 9.90 -24.49 -1.52
CA TYR A 615 8.75 -23.67 -1.11
C TYR A 615 7.45 -24.48 -1.19
N SER A 616 7.31 -25.44 -0.29
CA SER A 616 6.11 -26.28 -0.11
C SER A 616 4.93 -25.50 0.48
N LYS A 617 3.71 -25.79 0.01
CA LYS A 617 2.43 -25.22 0.51
C LYS A 617 2.34 -23.69 0.40
N VAL A 618 2.73 -23.14 -0.74
CA VAL A 618 2.55 -21.71 -1.06
C VAL A 618 1.09 -21.42 -1.39
#